data_AF-A0A3D2GPT9-F1
#
_entry.id   AF-A0A3D2GPT9-F1
#
_cell.length_a   1.000
_cell.length_b   1.000
_cell.length_c   1.000
_cell.angle_alpha   90.00
_cell.angle_beta   90.00
_cell.angle_gamma   90.00
#
_symmetry.space_group_name_H-M   'P 1'
#
loop_
_entity.id
_entity.type
_entity.pdbx_description
1 polymer ?
#
loop_
_entity_poly.entity_id
_entity_poly.type
_entity_poly.pdbx_seq_one_letter_code
_entity_poly.pdbx_strand_id
1 'polypeptide(L)'
;MTKRVEAAFIIIGNEILSGRTQDANLAWLAARLNGIGIAVAECRIIPDIETRIIDTVREMSERFDYVFTSGGIGPTHDDITA
;
A
#
# COMPACT_ATOMS: atom_id res chain seq x y z
N MET A 1 12.69 -4.47 25.68
CA MET A 1 12.79 -3.89 24.33
C MET A 1 11.40 -3.45 23.92
N THR A 2 11.22 -2.18 23.57
CA THR A 2 9.96 -1.67 23.00
C THR A 2 9.75 -2.30 21.62
N LYS A 3 8.56 -2.84 21.36
CA LYS A 3 8.19 -3.38 20.04
C LYS A 3 8.38 -2.26 19.00
N ARG A 4 9.11 -2.53 17.92
CA ARG A 4 9.21 -1.59 16.80
C ARG A 4 7.87 -1.58 16.07
N VAL A 5 7.30 -0.40 15.87
CA VAL A 5 6.05 -0.23 15.12
C VAL A 5 6.38 -0.24 13.63
N GLU A 6 5.73 -1.14 12.89
CA GLU A 6 6.01 -1.35 11.47
C GLU A 6 4.74 -1.20 10.62
N ALA A 7 4.91 -0.65 9.42
CA ALA A 7 3.85 -0.44 8.45
C ALA A 7 4.13 -1.20 7.15
N ALA A 8 3.06 -1.61 6.49
CA ALA A 8 3.07 -2.03 5.09
C ALA A 8 2.38 -0.99 4.19
N PHE A 9 2.80 -0.93 2.93
CA PHE A 9 2.18 -0.09 1.91
C PHE A 9 1.75 -0.93 0.70
N ILE A 10 0.52 -0.75 0.24
CA ILE A 10 -0.04 -1.44 -0.93
C ILE A 10 -0.39 -0.40 -1.99
N ILE A 11 0.31 -0.43 -3.12
CA ILE A 11 0.01 0.38 -4.29
C ILE A 11 -0.85 -0.46 -5.23
N ILE A 12 -2.05 0.01 -5.54
CA ILE A 12 -3.03 -0.64 -6.43
C ILE A 12 -3.02 0.14 -7.75
N GLY A 13 -2.65 -0.50 -8.85
CA GLY A 13 -2.64 0.19 -10.14
C GLY A 13 -1.93 -0.59 -11.25
N ASN A 14 -2.67 -0.88 -12.32
CA ASN A 14 -2.13 -1.57 -13.50
C ASN A 14 -1.14 -0.68 -14.29
N GLU A 15 -1.29 0.63 -14.22
CA GLU A 15 -0.38 1.62 -14.81
C GLU A 15 0.98 1.66 -14.12
N ILE A 16 1.03 1.38 -12.81
CA ILE A 16 2.28 1.24 -12.07
C ILE A 16 2.95 -0.09 -12.45
N LEU A 17 2.20 -1.19 -12.45
CA LEU A 17 2.70 -2.51 -12.85
C LEU A 17 3.21 -2.55 -14.29
N SER A 18 2.53 -1.86 -15.21
CA SER A 18 2.95 -1.76 -16.62
C SER A 18 4.09 -0.76 -16.85
N GLY A 19 4.49 0.01 -15.85
CA GLY A 19 5.52 1.03 -15.95
C GLY A 19 5.10 2.28 -16.75
N ARG A 20 3.81 2.43 -17.07
CA ARG A 20 3.27 3.63 -17.73
C ARG A 20 3.37 4.85 -16.81
N THR A 21 3.19 4.62 -15.51
CA THR A 21 3.28 5.63 -14.47
C THR A 21 4.30 5.18 -13.43
N GLN A 22 5.18 6.08 -13.03
CA GLN A 22 6.10 5.82 -11.93
C GLN A 22 5.42 6.10 -10.59
N ASP A 23 5.59 5.22 -9.61
CA ASP A 23 5.14 5.48 -8.24
C ASP A 23 5.84 6.73 -7.67
N ALA A 24 5.05 7.59 -7.03
CA ALA A 24 5.52 8.74 -6.27
C ALA A 24 5.12 8.69 -4.79
N ASN A 25 4.32 7.70 -4.37
CA ASN A 25 3.71 7.65 -3.05
C ASN A 25 4.62 6.98 -2.02
N LEU A 26 5.36 5.92 -2.39
CA LEU A 26 6.16 5.15 -1.44
C LEU A 26 7.21 6.02 -0.74
N ALA A 27 7.99 6.76 -1.53
CA ALA A 27 9.05 7.62 -0.99
C ALA A 27 8.49 8.70 -0.05
N TRP A 28 7.37 9.32 -0.43
CA TRP A 28 6.70 10.34 0.38
C TRP A 28 6.17 9.77 1.70
N LEU A 29 5.47 8.64 1.64
CA LEU A 29 4.89 7.99 2.82
C LEU A 29 5.98 7.50 3.77
N ALA A 30 6.99 6.80 3.25
CA ALA A 30 8.09 6.28 4.05
C ALA A 30 8.86 7.39 4.76
N ALA A 31 9.13 8.52 4.09
CA ALA A 31 9.78 9.66 4.73
C ALA A 31 8.96 10.21 5.91
N ARG A 32 7.64 10.30 5.75
CA ARG A 32 6.74 10.86 6.77
C ARG A 32 6.56 9.92 7.96
N LEU A 33 6.41 8.62 7.72
CA LEU A 33 6.32 7.60 8.78
C LEU A 33 7.62 7.46 9.55
N ASN A 34 8.78 7.48 8.86
CA ASN A 34 10.08 7.48 9.52
C ASN A 34 10.23 8.70 10.45
N GLY A 35 9.72 9.86 10.07
CA GLY A 35 9.73 11.08 10.89
C GLY A 35 8.97 10.95 12.22
N ILE A 36 8.08 9.97 12.34
CA ILE A 36 7.33 9.67 13.58
C ILE A 36 7.70 8.30 14.18
N GLY A 37 8.80 7.69 13.73
CA GLY A 37 9.31 6.44 14.29
C GLY A 37 8.64 5.15 13.80
N ILE A 38 7.87 5.21 12.71
CA ILE A 38 7.23 4.05 12.08
C ILE A 38 8.02 3.69 10.81
N ALA A 39 8.51 2.46 10.73
CA ALA A 39 9.21 1.99 9.54
C ALA A 39 8.23 1.35 8.55
N VAL A 40 8.26 1.77 7.28
CA VAL A 40 7.64 0.98 6.20
C VAL A 40 8.55 -0.22 5.94
N ALA A 41 8.11 -1.40 6.35
CA ALA A 41 8.89 -2.63 6.30
C ALA A 41 8.65 -3.44 5.01
N GLU A 42 7.47 -3.31 4.42
CA GLU A 42 7.11 -3.97 3.16
C GLU A 42 6.25 -3.05 2.28
N CYS A 43 6.50 -3.07 0.97
CA CYS A 43 5.64 -2.44 -0.02
C CYS A 43 5.30 -3.45 -1.12
N ARG A 44 4.03 -3.50 -1.53
CA ARG A 44 3.58 -4.31 -2.67
C ARG A 44 2.88 -3.44 -3.70
N ILE A 45 3.09 -3.76 -4.97
CA ILE A 45 2.35 -3.20 -6.09
C ILE A 45 1.48 -4.33 -6.64
N ILE A 46 0.16 -4.13 -6.70
CA ILE A 46 -0.82 -5.15 -7.07
C ILE A 46 -1.77 -4.63 -8.16
N PRO A 47 -2.36 -5.53 -8.98
CA PRO A 47 -3.34 -5.12 -9.98
C PRO A 47 -4.66 -4.70 -9.35
N ASP A 48 -5.47 -3.99 -10.11
CA ASP A 48 -6.83 -3.60 -9.74
C ASP A 48 -7.79 -4.79 -9.87
N ILE A 49 -7.69 -5.72 -8.92
CA ILE A 49 -8.48 -6.94 -8.85
C ILE A 49 -8.96 -7.12 -7.41
N GLU A 50 -10.27 -7.16 -7.21
CA GLU A 50 -10.93 -7.18 -5.90
C GLU A 50 -10.36 -8.22 -4.95
N THR A 51 -10.34 -9.46 -5.40
CA THR A 51 -9.83 -10.59 -4.62
C THR A 51 -8.37 -10.40 -4.25
N ARG A 52 -7.57 -9.83 -5.16
CA ARG A 52 -6.15 -9.59 -4.90
C ARG A 52 -5.94 -8.48 -3.87
N ILE A 53 -6.76 -7.43 -3.92
CA ILE A 53 -6.75 -6.34 -2.94
C ILE A 53 -7.14 -6.88 -1.57
N ILE A 54 -8.28 -7.58 -1.46
CA ILE A 54 -8.77 -8.16 -0.20
C ILE A 54 -7.74 -9.09 0.42
N ASP A 55 -7.21 -10.04 -0.35
CA ASP A 55 -6.25 -11.02 0.16
C ASP A 55 -4.95 -10.36 0.62
N THR A 56 -4.45 -9.37 -0.14
CA THR A 56 -3.22 -8.65 0.21
C THR A 56 -3.41 -7.80 1.46
N VAL A 57 -4.53 -7.08 1.58
CA VAL A 57 -4.84 -6.27 2.77
C VAL A 57 -4.95 -7.15 4.01
N ARG A 58 -5.64 -8.30 3.91
CA ARG A 58 -5.75 -9.25 5.03
C ARG A 58 -4.40 -9.78 5.46
N GLU A 59 -3.61 -10.28 4.52
CA GLU A 59 -2.26 -10.80 4.80
C GLU A 59 -1.36 -9.72 5.45
N MET A 60 -1.39 -8.49 4.93
CA MET A 60 -0.61 -7.39 5.50
C MET A 60 -1.09 -7.00 6.89
N SER A 61 -2.40 -6.97 7.12
CA SER A 61 -2.98 -6.57 8.41
C SER A 61 -2.69 -7.58 9.53
N GLU A 62 -2.46 -8.84 9.18
CA GLU A 62 -2.00 -9.87 10.13
C GLU A 62 -0.53 -9.70 10.52
N ARG A 63 0.28 -9.08 9.65
CA ARG A 63 1.74 -9.03 9.78
C ARG A 63 2.26 -7.69 10.31
N PHE A 64 1.56 -6.58 10.09
CA PHE A 64 2.03 -5.23 10.37
C PHE A 64 1.06 -4.45 11.26
N ASP A 65 1.58 -3.47 12.02
CA ASP A 65 0.75 -2.64 12.90
C ASP A 65 -0.12 -1.64 12.12
N TYR A 66 0.36 -1.21 10.95
CA TYR A 66 -0.36 -0.32 10.04
C TYR A 66 -0.28 -0.83 8.60
N VAL A 67 -1.38 -0.69 7.86
CA VAL A 67 -1.45 -0.94 6.43
C VAL A 67 -1.98 0.32 5.76
N PHE A 68 -1.21 0.84 4.80
CA PHE A 68 -1.61 1.96 3.96
C PHE A 68 -1.89 1.45 2.55
N THR A 69 -2.84 2.07 1.86
CA THR A 69 -3.14 1.79 0.45
C THR A 69 -3.09 3.07 -0.38
N SER A 70 -2.80 2.95 -1.68
CA SER A 70 -3.01 4.03 -2.65
C SER A 70 -3.44 3.48 -4.00
N GLY A 71 -4.28 4.21 -4.74
CA GLY A 71 -4.88 3.75 -5.99
C GLY A 71 -6.18 2.97 -5.77
N GLY A 72 -7.00 2.83 -6.82
CA GLY A 72 -8.33 2.19 -6.77
C GLY A 72 -9.46 3.02 -6.13
N ILE A 73 -9.28 4.35 -5.99
CA ILE A 73 -10.26 5.30 -5.40
C ILE A 73 -10.65 6.41 -6.40
N GLY A 74 -10.56 6.14 -7.70
CA GLY A 74 -11.05 7.01 -8.77
C GLY A 74 -12.59 6.92 -8.97
N PRO A 75 -13.15 7.68 -9.93
CA PRO A 75 -14.56 7.60 -10.33
C PRO A 75 -14.81 6.58 -11.46
N THR A 76 -13.83 5.72 -11.76
CA THR A 76 -13.91 4.73 -12.84
C THR A 76 -14.68 3.49 -12.38
N HIS A 77 -15.30 2.77 -13.33
CA HIS A 77 -16.09 1.57 -13.02
C HIS A 77 -15.26 0.44 -12.37
N ASP A 78 -13.94 0.59 -12.32
CA ASP A 78 -12.97 -0.37 -11.77
C ASP A 78 -12.55 -0.03 -10.33
N ASP A 79 -13.06 1.05 -9.73
CA ASP A 79 -12.70 1.47 -8.37
C ASP A 79 -13.56 0.74 -7.32
N ILE A 80 -12.96 -0.28 -6.72
CA ILE A 80 -13.58 -1.27 -5.83
C ILE A 80 -13.06 -1.21 -4.38
N THR A 81 -12.28 -0.17 -4.06
CA THR A 81 -11.57 -0.06 -2.77
C THR A 81 -12.43 0.59 -1.66
N ALA A 82 -13.72 0.87 -1.94
CA ALA A 82 -14.65 1.52 -1.01
C ALA A 82 -15.41 0.51 -0.12
#